data_AF-A0A9R0YLX0-F1
#
_entry.id   AF-A0A9R0YLX0-F1
#
_cell.length_a   1.000
_cell.length_b   1.000
_cell.length_c   1.000
_cell.angle_alpha   90.00
_cell.angle_beta   90.00
_cell.angle_gamma   90.00
#
_symmetry.space_group_name_H-M   'P 1'
#
loop_
_entity.id
_entity.type
_entity.pdbx_description
1 polymer ?
#
loop_
_entity_poly.entity_id
_entity_poly.type
_entity_poly.pdbx_seq_one_letter_code
_entity_poly.pdbx_strand_id
1 'polypeptide(L)'
;MSPGLVASLRKKNSTPGSLLHSSPSHRLSLAAMRVASRVVVLVRDAAGYGAALADALRPSPGLTRVSSPFDLPLDKYGLNGEKASGELVSFSDSSGSPQVSFFVLPDYRPPVAACAMNEILALISSEAPSIQPVLIVPFITRPSGCFHGMVNATKTGQLTTLHAAEIGASNEFTHLLVDGTIKPRPSLQIRSEPIQCLLEIVRVLKIPTVLLVTSGGQHQGKSSSDSDLEVLQCVGDHVAKHINLEFSKETVIETGVEKSASIQEPWRELYL
;
A
#
# COMPACT_ATOMS: atom_id res chain seq x y z
N MET A 1 46.12 -29.88 48.94
CA MET A 1 46.04 -28.47 48.49
C MET A 1 46.01 -28.44 46.97
N SER A 2 45.18 -27.56 46.44
CA SER A 2 44.81 -27.35 45.03
C SER A 2 45.98 -27.17 44.02
N PRO A 3 45.68 -27.21 42.70
CA PRO A 3 46.47 -27.90 41.67
C PRO A 3 47.02 -26.96 40.56
N GLY A 4 47.65 -27.54 39.52
CA GLY A 4 47.86 -26.95 38.18
C GLY A 4 48.92 -27.76 37.41
N LEU A 5 48.86 -28.02 36.11
CA LEU A 5 47.99 -27.63 35.01
C LEU A 5 48.30 -28.65 33.89
N VAL A 6 47.39 -29.55 33.52
CA VAL A 6 47.59 -30.46 32.37
C VAL A 6 46.85 -29.87 31.17
N ALA A 7 47.59 -29.48 30.14
CA ALA A 7 47.04 -29.13 28.85
C ALA A 7 46.54 -30.39 28.13
N SER A 8 45.23 -30.50 27.93
CA SER A 8 44.61 -31.49 27.05
C SER A 8 43.86 -30.76 25.93
N LEU A 9 44.42 -30.83 24.73
CA LEU A 9 43.80 -30.37 23.48
C LEU A 9 42.60 -31.26 23.15
N ARG A 10 41.40 -30.85 23.57
CA ARG A 10 40.15 -31.32 22.97
C ARG A 10 39.80 -30.42 21.79
N LYS A 11 39.88 -30.98 20.57
CA LYS A 11 39.22 -30.46 19.37
C LYS A 11 37.71 -30.35 19.66
N LYS A 12 37.21 -29.12 19.79
CA LYS A 12 35.78 -28.82 19.63
C LYS A 12 35.55 -28.53 18.16
N ASN A 13 34.73 -29.35 17.52
CA ASN A 13 34.14 -29.03 16.22
C ASN A 13 33.30 -27.76 16.37
N SER A 14 33.81 -26.67 15.83
CA SER A 14 33.06 -25.44 15.59
C SER A 14 32.75 -25.36 14.10
N THR A 15 31.55 -25.73 13.72
CA THR A 15 30.90 -25.16 12.53
C THR A 15 30.23 -23.86 12.98
N PRO A 16 30.62 -22.71 12.39
CA PRO A 16 29.65 -21.64 12.26
C PRO A 16 29.67 -21.03 10.86
N GLY A 17 28.46 -20.71 10.39
CA GLY A 17 28.24 -19.73 9.34
C GLY A 17 28.05 -20.31 7.96
N SER A 18 26.91 -20.98 7.72
CA SER A 18 26.30 -20.85 6.40
C SER A 18 25.91 -19.38 6.23
N LEU A 19 26.79 -18.60 5.63
CA LEU A 19 26.41 -17.38 4.94
C LEU A 19 25.43 -17.83 3.85
N LEU A 20 24.14 -17.83 4.18
CA LEU A 20 23.10 -17.76 3.18
C LEU A 20 23.29 -16.39 2.52
N HIS A 21 24.14 -16.39 1.48
CA HIS A 21 24.03 -15.44 0.41
C HIS A 21 22.56 -15.48 -0.02
N SER A 22 21.81 -14.46 0.38
CA SER A 22 20.57 -14.11 -0.28
C SER A 22 20.91 -14.03 -1.77
N SER A 23 20.33 -14.97 -2.54
CA SER A 23 20.39 -14.89 -4.00
C SER A 23 19.97 -13.47 -4.41
N PRO A 24 20.60 -12.86 -5.42
CA PRO A 24 20.13 -11.59 -5.94
C PRO A 24 18.72 -11.83 -6.45
N SER A 25 17.71 -11.47 -5.65
CA SER A 25 16.34 -11.34 -6.12
C SER A 25 16.42 -10.48 -7.37
N HIS A 26 15.96 -11.00 -8.50
CA HIS A 26 15.93 -10.28 -9.77
C HIS A 26 15.13 -8.98 -9.57
N ARG A 27 15.80 -7.90 -9.16
CA ARG A 27 15.22 -6.57 -9.06
C ARG A 27 14.93 -6.11 -10.48
N LEU A 28 13.71 -5.64 -10.71
CA LEU A 28 13.35 -5.13 -12.01
C LEU A 28 14.04 -3.78 -12.23
N SER A 29 14.71 -3.65 -13.36
CA SER A 29 15.05 -2.33 -13.88
C SER A 29 13.77 -1.60 -14.25
N LEU A 30 13.65 -0.34 -13.84
CA LEU A 30 12.50 0.50 -14.15
C LEU A 30 12.16 0.54 -15.65
N ALA A 31 13.18 0.52 -16.51
CA ALA A 31 13.00 0.55 -17.98
C ALA A 31 12.40 -0.73 -18.57
N ALA A 32 12.35 -1.83 -17.80
CA ALA A 32 11.78 -3.11 -18.23
C ALA A 32 10.41 -3.40 -17.56
N MET A 33 9.92 -2.48 -16.72
CA MET A 33 8.66 -2.65 -16.02
C MET A 33 7.49 -2.39 -16.95
N ARG A 34 6.53 -3.32 -16.94
CA ARG A 34 5.26 -3.15 -17.62
C ARG A 34 4.18 -2.86 -16.58
N VAL A 35 3.46 -1.76 -16.76
CA VAL A 35 2.42 -1.30 -15.84
C VAL A 35 1.07 -1.29 -16.55
N ALA A 36 0.04 -1.79 -15.89
CA ALA A 36 -1.32 -1.78 -16.43
C ALA A 36 -1.93 -0.36 -16.43
N SER A 37 -2.99 -0.15 -17.21
CA SER A 37 -3.76 1.10 -17.15
C SER A 37 -4.57 1.25 -15.86
N ARG A 38 -4.84 0.16 -15.13
CA ARG A 38 -5.48 0.18 -13.81
C ARG A 38 -4.42 -0.01 -12.74
N VAL A 39 -4.16 1.04 -11.99
CA VAL A 39 -3.07 1.06 -11.00
C VAL A 39 -3.62 1.30 -9.60
N VAL A 40 -3.27 0.44 -8.65
CA VAL A 40 -3.55 0.66 -7.23
C VAL A 40 -2.27 1.11 -6.54
N VAL A 41 -2.30 2.23 -5.82
CA VAL A 41 -1.15 2.69 -5.03
C VAL A 41 -1.43 2.46 -3.56
N LEU A 42 -0.62 1.59 -2.94
CA LEU A 42 -0.75 1.15 -1.56
C LEU A 42 0.51 1.55 -0.78
N VAL A 43 0.31 2.08 0.41
CA VAL A 43 1.41 2.41 1.33
C VAL A 43 1.45 1.40 2.46
N ARG A 44 2.64 0.89 2.80
CA ARG A 44 2.88 0.07 4.00
C ARG A 44 2.85 0.97 5.23
N ASP A 45 1.64 1.40 5.57
CA ASP A 45 1.35 2.31 6.67
C ASP A 45 1.55 1.63 8.04
N ALA A 46 1.69 2.44 9.09
CA ALA A 46 1.92 1.93 10.44
C ALA A 46 0.79 1.04 10.99
N ALA A 47 -0.43 1.19 10.46
CA ALA A 47 -1.57 0.37 10.82
C ALA A 47 -1.62 -0.96 10.05
N GLY A 48 -0.77 -1.16 9.04
CA GLY A 48 -0.63 -2.42 8.31
C GLY A 48 -1.66 -2.63 7.20
N TYR A 49 -2.58 -1.69 7.00
CA TYR A 49 -3.73 -1.93 6.12
C TYR A 49 -3.34 -2.00 4.65
N GLY A 50 -2.43 -1.15 4.16
CA GLY A 50 -2.02 -1.20 2.76
C GLY A 50 -1.30 -2.49 2.39
N ALA A 51 -0.49 -3.05 3.31
CA ALA A 51 0.13 -4.35 3.12
C ALA A 51 -0.90 -5.48 3.12
N ALA A 52 -1.78 -5.51 4.13
CA ALA A 52 -2.83 -6.52 4.22
C ALA A 52 -3.78 -6.51 3.01
N LEU A 53 -4.14 -5.32 2.50
CA LEU A 53 -4.97 -5.18 1.31
C LEU A 53 -4.26 -5.69 0.04
N ALA A 54 -2.96 -5.43 -0.10
CA ALA A 54 -2.17 -5.92 -1.23
C ALA A 54 -2.15 -7.46 -1.31
N ASP A 55 -2.12 -8.12 -0.15
CA ASP A 55 -2.08 -9.58 -0.02
C ASP A 55 -3.47 -10.22 -0.11
N ALA A 56 -4.49 -9.55 0.41
CA ALA A 56 -5.86 -10.02 0.36
C ALA A 56 -6.47 -9.99 -1.04
N LEU A 57 -6.01 -9.09 -1.92
CA LEU A 57 -6.48 -9.03 -3.31
C LEU A 57 -5.81 -10.11 -4.17
N ARG A 58 -6.62 -11.09 -4.60
CA ARG A 58 -6.22 -12.28 -5.34
C ARG A 58 -6.61 -12.17 -6.82
N PRO A 59 -5.88 -12.85 -7.72
CA PRO A 59 -6.26 -12.91 -9.12
C PRO A 59 -7.60 -13.66 -9.29
N SER A 60 -8.52 -13.10 -10.06
CA SER A 60 -9.65 -13.86 -10.60
C SER A 60 -9.19 -14.93 -11.60
N PRO A 61 -9.99 -15.97 -11.88
CA PRO A 61 -9.65 -16.99 -12.88
C PRO A 61 -9.19 -16.39 -14.21
N GLY A 62 -8.04 -16.84 -14.71
CA GLY A 62 -7.43 -16.34 -15.95
C GLY A 62 -6.38 -15.24 -15.74
N LEU A 63 -6.21 -14.74 -14.51
CA LEU A 63 -5.11 -13.86 -14.13
C LEU A 63 -4.05 -14.59 -13.32
N THR A 64 -2.81 -14.12 -13.44
CA THR A 64 -1.65 -14.58 -12.67
C THR A 64 -1.08 -13.42 -11.87
N ARG A 65 -0.79 -13.64 -10.57
CA ARG A 65 -0.19 -12.63 -9.69
C ARG A 65 1.32 -12.83 -9.64
N VAL A 66 2.09 -11.80 -9.98
CA VAL A 66 3.55 -11.78 -9.85
C VAL A 66 3.96 -10.55 -9.06
N SER A 67 4.81 -10.76 -8.06
CA SER A 67 5.42 -9.68 -7.29
C SER A 67 6.88 -9.52 -7.70
N SER A 68 7.34 -8.27 -7.81
CA SER A 68 8.73 -7.98 -8.12
C SER A 68 9.21 -6.70 -7.41
N PRO A 69 10.33 -6.75 -6.68
CA PRO A 69 10.90 -5.57 -6.04
C PRO A 69 11.58 -4.66 -7.07
N PHE A 70 11.63 -3.37 -6.75
CA PHE A 70 12.30 -2.36 -7.56
C PHE A 70 12.90 -1.23 -6.73
N ASP A 71 13.84 -0.51 -7.33
CA ASP A 71 14.45 0.68 -6.74
C ASP A 71 14.11 1.92 -7.58
N LEU A 72 13.92 3.05 -6.90
CA LEU A 72 13.63 4.34 -7.51
C LEU A 72 14.90 5.19 -7.57
N PRO A 73 15.29 5.70 -8.75
CA PRO A 73 16.48 6.53 -8.90
C PRO A 73 16.18 7.95 -8.41
N LEU A 74 16.72 8.28 -7.24
CA LEU A 74 16.49 9.59 -6.62
C LEU A 74 17.62 10.62 -6.85
N ASP A 75 18.73 10.20 -7.47
CA ASP A 75 19.93 11.04 -7.66
C ASP A 75 19.63 12.33 -8.41
N LYS A 76 18.69 12.29 -9.38
CA LYS A 76 18.29 13.48 -10.16
C LYS A 76 17.59 14.56 -9.33
N TYR A 77 17.15 14.24 -8.12
CA TYR A 77 16.58 15.17 -7.16
C TYR A 77 17.61 15.69 -6.13
N GLY A 78 18.89 15.31 -6.27
CA GLY A 78 19.94 15.66 -5.32
C GLY A 78 19.92 14.82 -4.04
N LEU A 79 19.11 13.75 -3.99
CA LEU A 79 19.01 12.84 -2.83
C LEU A 79 20.05 11.71 -2.94
N ASN A 80 21.31 12.09 -3.15
CA ASN A 80 22.41 11.14 -3.31
C ASN A 80 22.59 10.32 -2.02
N GLY A 81 22.46 9.00 -2.12
CA GLY A 81 22.63 8.07 -0.98
C GLY A 81 21.33 7.69 -0.27
N GLU A 82 20.22 8.39 -0.51
CA GLU A 82 18.89 7.95 -0.09
C GLU A 82 18.43 6.79 -0.98
N LYS A 83 17.82 5.77 -0.37
CA LYS A 83 17.27 4.63 -1.09
C LYS A 83 15.76 4.64 -0.99
N ALA A 84 15.10 4.70 -2.14
CA ALA A 84 13.68 4.40 -2.24
C ALA A 84 13.48 3.14 -3.06
N SER A 85 12.65 2.25 -2.55
CA SER A 85 12.33 0.97 -3.18
C SER A 85 10.89 0.58 -2.89
N GLY A 86 10.32 -0.22 -3.76
CA GLY A 86 8.95 -0.68 -3.63
C GLY A 86 8.77 -2.06 -4.24
N GLU A 87 7.53 -2.50 -4.26
CA GLU A 87 7.13 -3.76 -4.88
C GLU A 87 6.05 -3.48 -5.92
N LEU A 88 6.27 -4.00 -7.12
CA LEU A 88 5.29 -4.00 -8.20
C LEU A 88 4.60 -5.36 -8.18
N VAL A 89 3.30 -5.37 -7.86
CA VAL A 89 2.46 -6.56 -7.98
C VAL A 89 1.66 -6.45 -9.27
N SER A 90 1.88 -7.35 -10.21
CA SER A 90 1.18 -7.38 -11.48
C SER A 90 0.21 -8.54 -11.54
N PHE A 91 -1.00 -8.27 -12.02
CA PHE A 91 -2.02 -9.26 -12.35
C PHE A 91 -2.13 -9.33 -13.86
N SER A 92 -1.55 -10.38 -14.44
CA SER A 92 -1.41 -10.51 -15.90
C SER A 92 -2.31 -11.60 -16.45
N ASP A 93 -2.81 -11.39 -17.66
CA ASP A 93 -3.53 -12.42 -18.40
C ASP A 93 -2.61 -13.57 -18.87
N SER A 94 -3.18 -14.56 -19.56
CA SER A 94 -2.43 -15.71 -20.09
C SER A 94 -1.35 -15.36 -21.13
N SER A 95 -1.39 -14.15 -21.70
CA SER A 95 -0.34 -13.64 -22.61
C SER A 95 0.83 -12.98 -21.86
N GLY A 96 0.71 -12.83 -20.54
CA GLY A 96 1.67 -12.10 -19.71
C GLY A 96 1.51 -10.58 -19.80
N SER A 97 0.39 -10.07 -20.33
CA SER A 97 0.11 -8.64 -20.35
C SER A 97 -0.50 -8.18 -19.02
N PRO A 98 0.07 -7.17 -18.33
CA PRO A 98 -0.52 -6.64 -17.11
C PRO A 98 -1.91 -6.06 -17.36
N GLN A 99 -2.88 -6.52 -16.58
CA GLN A 99 -4.27 -6.04 -16.58
C GLN A 99 -4.54 -5.12 -15.39
N VAL A 100 -3.86 -5.38 -14.26
CA VAL A 100 -3.83 -4.53 -13.07
C VAL A 100 -2.42 -4.52 -12.48
N SER A 101 -1.98 -3.37 -11.99
CA SER A 101 -0.69 -3.23 -11.31
C SER A 101 -0.87 -2.55 -9.95
N PHE A 102 -0.23 -3.07 -8.91
CA PHE A 102 -0.13 -2.42 -7.61
C PHE A 102 1.29 -1.92 -7.39
N PHE A 103 1.41 -0.67 -6.94
CA PHE A 103 2.61 -0.20 -6.30
C PHE A 103 2.42 -0.31 -4.79
N VAL A 104 3.17 -1.22 -4.16
CA VAL A 104 3.20 -1.36 -2.70
C VAL A 104 4.47 -0.69 -2.19
N LEU A 105 4.31 0.48 -1.58
CA LEU A 105 5.38 1.41 -1.27
C LEU A 105 5.58 1.54 0.24
N PRO A 106 6.82 1.73 0.74
CA PRO A 106 7.05 2.18 2.11
C PRO A 106 6.34 3.50 2.42
N ASP A 107 6.06 3.74 3.70
CA ASP A 107 5.59 5.04 4.19
C ASP A 107 6.77 6.05 4.24
N TYR A 108 7.23 6.46 3.06
CA TYR A 108 8.37 7.35 2.92
C TYR A 108 8.15 8.67 3.65
N ARG A 109 9.24 9.26 4.15
CA ARG A 109 9.24 10.59 4.76
C ARG A 109 9.64 11.66 3.74
N PRO A 110 9.29 12.94 3.96
CA PRO A 110 9.88 14.03 3.19
C PRO A 110 11.42 14.04 3.33
N PRO A 111 12.18 14.38 2.28
CA PRO A 111 11.72 14.71 0.92
C PRO A 111 11.55 13.48 -0.01
N VAL A 112 11.92 12.28 0.45
CA VAL A 112 11.89 11.02 -0.33
C VAL A 112 10.49 10.74 -0.88
N ALA A 113 9.45 10.98 -0.09
CA ALA A 113 8.05 10.74 -0.49
C ALA A 113 7.68 11.45 -1.80
N ALA A 114 7.95 12.75 -1.92
CA ALA A 114 7.60 13.53 -3.11
C ALA A 114 8.37 13.05 -4.35
N CYS A 115 9.67 12.78 -4.20
CA CYS A 115 10.53 12.31 -5.29
C CYS A 115 10.13 10.91 -5.75
N ALA A 116 9.82 10.02 -4.80
CA ALA A 116 9.36 8.67 -5.09
C ALA A 116 8.02 8.68 -5.82
N MET A 117 7.03 9.48 -5.37
CA MET A 117 5.74 9.57 -6.07
C MET A 117 5.91 10.13 -7.49
N ASN A 118 6.82 11.08 -7.69
CA ASN A 118 7.11 11.59 -9.03
C ASN A 118 7.70 10.52 -9.96
N GLU A 119 8.64 9.69 -9.47
CA GLU A 119 9.16 8.55 -10.24
C GLU A 119 8.07 7.54 -10.59
N ILE A 120 7.20 7.20 -9.63
CA ILE A 120 6.09 6.26 -9.85
C ILE A 120 5.15 6.79 -10.93
N LEU A 121 4.78 8.07 -10.88
CA LEU A 121 3.93 8.68 -11.91
C LEU A 121 4.61 8.75 -13.27
N ALA A 122 5.93 9.00 -13.31
CA ALA A 122 6.69 8.96 -14.55
C ALA A 122 6.68 7.57 -15.18
N LEU A 123 6.82 6.51 -14.37
CA LEU A 123 6.72 5.11 -14.82
C LEU A 123 5.34 4.81 -15.41
N ILE A 124 4.29 5.14 -14.66
CA ILE A 124 2.89 4.93 -15.08
C ILE A 124 2.58 5.68 -16.38
N SER A 125 3.15 6.88 -16.56
CA SER A 125 2.91 7.71 -17.75
C SER A 125 3.77 7.33 -18.96
N SER A 126 4.82 6.52 -18.77
CA SER A 126 5.76 6.15 -19.83
C SER A 126 5.27 4.98 -20.70
N GLU A 127 4.28 4.22 -20.22
CA GLU A 127 3.65 3.13 -20.96
C GLU A 127 2.71 3.64 -22.06
N ALA A 128 2.60 2.88 -23.16
CA ALA A 128 2.04 3.35 -24.42
C ALA A 128 0.62 3.97 -24.30
N PRO A 129 0.34 5.09 -25.01
CA PRO A 129 -0.74 6.04 -24.71
C PRO A 129 -2.17 5.60 -25.11
N SER A 130 -2.41 4.32 -25.43
CA SER A 130 -3.72 3.91 -25.96
C SER A 130 -4.85 4.00 -24.92
N ILE A 131 -4.52 3.92 -23.62
CA ILE A 131 -5.46 4.06 -22.51
C ILE A 131 -4.82 4.90 -21.42
N GLN A 132 -5.48 6.00 -21.04
CA GLN A 132 -5.03 6.85 -19.94
C GLN A 132 -5.07 6.03 -18.62
N PRO A 133 -3.98 6.03 -17.83
CA PRO A 133 -3.96 5.29 -16.58
C PRO A 133 -4.96 5.89 -15.58
N VAL A 134 -5.61 5.02 -14.81
CA VAL A 134 -6.45 5.38 -13.67
C VAL A 134 -5.82 4.87 -12.39
N LEU A 135 -5.59 5.79 -11.46
CA LEU A 135 -5.05 5.49 -10.14
C LEU A 135 -6.18 5.25 -9.14
N ILE A 136 -6.06 4.19 -8.36
CA ILE A 136 -6.92 3.88 -7.22
C ILE A 136 -6.04 3.98 -5.97
N VAL A 137 -6.42 4.84 -5.03
CA VAL A 137 -5.62 5.14 -3.85
C VAL A 137 -6.45 4.84 -2.60
N PRO A 138 -6.39 3.61 -2.07
CA PRO A 138 -6.96 3.29 -0.77
C PRO A 138 -6.20 4.00 0.36
N PHE A 139 -6.95 4.66 1.24
CA PHE A 139 -6.46 5.28 2.45
C PHE A 139 -7.33 4.85 3.63
N ILE A 140 -6.80 3.92 4.42
CA ILE A 140 -7.48 3.36 5.57
C ILE A 140 -6.89 3.99 6.84
N THR A 141 -7.71 4.69 7.61
CA THR A 141 -7.28 5.31 8.87
C THR A 141 -7.64 4.45 10.06
N ARG A 142 -6.81 4.49 11.11
CA ARG A 142 -7.22 3.98 12.42
C ARG A 142 -8.37 4.84 12.98
N PRO A 143 -9.27 4.24 13.79
CA PRO A 143 -10.19 5.00 14.62
C PRO A 143 -9.38 5.96 15.49
N SER A 144 -9.46 7.24 15.17
CA SER A 144 -9.04 8.32 16.06
C SER A 144 -10.25 9.21 16.29
N GLY A 145 -10.31 9.91 17.43
CA GLY A 145 -11.46 10.75 17.81
C GLY A 145 -11.93 11.75 16.74
N CYS A 146 -11.10 12.07 15.74
CA CYS A 146 -11.47 12.86 14.55
C CYS A 146 -12.61 12.25 13.71
N PHE A 147 -12.81 10.92 13.74
CA PHE A 147 -13.91 10.24 13.03
C PHE A 147 -15.13 9.97 13.91
N HIS A 148 -15.10 10.36 15.20
CA HIS A 148 -16.21 10.15 16.13
C HIS A 148 -17.52 10.83 15.65
N GLY A 149 -17.43 11.83 14.77
CA GLY A 149 -18.57 12.49 14.16
C GLY A 149 -18.97 11.98 12.76
N MET A 150 -18.32 10.94 12.20
CA MET A 150 -18.72 10.30 10.93
C MET A 150 -19.59 9.05 11.15
N VAL A 151 -19.71 8.58 12.40
CA VAL A 151 -20.63 7.52 12.80
C VAL A 151 -22.03 8.12 13.02
N ASN A 152 -22.65 8.64 11.97
CA ASN A 152 -24.11 8.72 12.00
C ASN A 152 -24.59 7.32 11.67
N ALA A 153 -25.10 6.62 12.69
CA ALA A 153 -25.74 5.33 12.56
C ALA A 153 -26.87 5.41 11.52
N THR A 154 -26.56 5.07 10.27
CA THR A 154 -27.57 4.72 9.29
C THR A 154 -28.27 3.47 9.81
N LYS A 155 -29.60 3.49 9.83
CA LYS A 155 -30.49 2.41 10.31
C LYS A 155 -30.41 1.10 9.49
N THR A 156 -29.40 0.97 8.66
CA THR A 156 -29.05 -0.22 7.87
C THR A 156 -27.76 -0.74 8.48
N GLY A 157 -27.72 -2.01 8.90
CA GLY A 157 -26.61 -2.64 9.64
C GLY A 157 -25.28 -2.78 8.89
N GLN A 158 -24.94 -1.84 8.03
CA GLN A 158 -23.66 -1.70 7.34
C GLN A 158 -22.79 -0.75 8.17
N LEU A 159 -21.81 -1.34 8.86
CA LEU A 159 -21.12 -0.71 10.00
C LEU A 159 -19.85 0.07 9.58
N THR A 160 -19.36 -0.14 8.37
CA THR A 160 -18.25 0.59 7.74
C THR A 160 -18.74 1.38 6.52
N THR A 161 -18.42 2.67 6.48
CA THR A 161 -18.77 3.56 5.36
C THR A 161 -17.56 3.79 4.48
N LEU A 162 -17.72 3.57 3.18
CA LEU A 162 -16.69 3.87 2.19
C LEU A 162 -16.94 5.25 1.61
N HIS A 163 -15.92 6.10 1.72
CA HIS A 163 -15.91 7.39 1.08
C HIS A 163 -15.04 7.39 -0.16
N ALA A 164 -15.44 8.10 -1.21
CA ALA A 164 -14.60 8.23 -2.39
C ALA A 164 -14.64 9.64 -3.01
N ALA A 165 -13.49 10.07 -3.53
CA ALA A 165 -13.38 11.31 -4.29
C ALA A 165 -12.55 11.10 -5.55
N GLU A 166 -13.03 11.68 -6.64
CA GLU A 166 -12.24 11.85 -7.86
C GLU A 166 -11.27 13.02 -7.68
N ILE A 167 -10.03 12.82 -8.09
CA ILE A 167 -8.93 13.79 -8.02
C ILE A 167 -8.23 13.80 -9.38
N GLY A 168 -7.92 14.99 -9.88
CA GLY A 168 -7.31 15.14 -11.21
C GLY A 168 -8.38 15.24 -12.30
N ALA A 169 -8.27 14.41 -13.34
CA ALA A 169 -9.31 14.26 -14.36
C ALA A 169 -10.34 13.20 -13.94
N SER A 170 -11.55 13.28 -14.48
CA SER A 170 -12.58 12.24 -14.33
C SER A 170 -12.85 11.57 -15.67
N ASN A 171 -13.22 10.29 -15.62
CA ASN A 171 -13.69 9.52 -16.78
C ASN A 171 -14.80 8.54 -16.33
N GLU A 172 -15.34 7.77 -17.28
CA GLU A 172 -16.40 6.80 -16.99
C GLU A 172 -16.01 5.80 -15.89
N PHE A 173 -14.74 5.37 -15.86
CA PHE A 173 -14.24 4.43 -14.87
C PHE A 173 -14.06 5.06 -13.48
N THR A 174 -13.60 6.31 -13.38
CA THR A 174 -13.55 7.00 -12.07
C THR A 174 -14.96 7.24 -11.53
N HIS A 175 -15.93 7.56 -12.39
CA HIS A 175 -17.33 7.70 -12.01
C HIS A 175 -17.92 6.39 -11.49
N LEU A 176 -17.63 5.28 -12.16
CA LEU A 176 -18.01 3.94 -11.73
C LEU A 176 -17.43 3.61 -10.34
N LEU A 177 -16.16 3.96 -10.09
CA LEU A 177 -15.48 3.71 -8.82
C LEU A 177 -16.02 4.54 -7.65
N VAL A 178 -16.59 5.73 -7.89
CA VAL A 178 -17.20 6.55 -6.84
C VAL A 178 -18.70 6.29 -6.67
N ASP A 179 -19.33 5.60 -7.62
CA ASP A 179 -20.74 5.26 -7.55
C ASP A 179 -21.05 4.40 -6.32
N GLY A 180 -22.17 4.69 -5.65
CA GLY A 180 -22.56 4.03 -4.40
C GLY A 180 -21.69 4.36 -3.16
N THR A 181 -20.71 5.27 -3.27
CA THR A 181 -19.87 5.72 -2.14
C THR A 181 -20.33 7.07 -1.58
N ILE A 182 -19.78 7.47 -0.43
CA ILE A 182 -20.07 8.77 0.19
C ILE A 182 -18.95 9.76 -0.12
N LYS A 183 -19.27 11.01 -0.48
CA LYS A 183 -18.21 12.01 -0.67
C LYS A 183 -17.43 12.27 0.65
N PRO A 184 -16.08 12.31 0.64
CA PRO A 184 -15.29 12.67 1.79
C PRO A 184 -15.61 14.09 2.30
N ARG A 185 -15.43 14.31 3.61
CA ARG A 185 -15.53 15.65 4.17
C ARG A 185 -14.36 16.52 3.69
N PRO A 186 -14.58 17.82 3.43
CA PRO A 186 -13.50 18.75 3.08
C PRO A 186 -12.38 18.83 4.14
N SER A 187 -12.71 18.53 5.40
CA SER A 187 -11.78 18.53 6.53
C SER A 187 -11.00 17.22 6.69
N LEU A 188 -11.08 16.28 5.74
CA LEU A 188 -10.34 15.02 5.80
C LEU A 188 -8.83 15.33 5.80
N GLN A 189 -8.15 14.96 6.88
CA GLN A 189 -6.69 15.04 6.98
C GLN A 189 -6.06 13.72 6.55
N ILE A 190 -5.28 13.75 5.47
CA ILE A 190 -4.45 12.63 5.05
C ILE A 190 -3.08 12.82 5.69
N ARG A 191 -2.71 11.90 6.57
CA ARG A 191 -1.43 11.97 7.33
C ARG A 191 -0.31 11.12 6.73
N SER A 192 -0.60 10.38 5.66
CA SER A 192 0.41 9.64 4.92
C SER A 192 1.08 10.60 3.94
N GLU A 193 2.36 10.86 4.16
CA GLU A 193 3.18 11.76 3.34
C GLU A 193 3.21 11.29 1.86
N PRO A 194 3.43 9.99 1.54
CA PRO A 194 3.38 9.52 0.16
C PRO A 194 2.02 9.75 -0.51
N ILE A 195 0.91 9.46 0.18
CA ILE A 195 -0.43 9.67 -0.39
C ILE A 195 -0.68 11.16 -0.60
N GLN A 196 -0.33 12.02 0.36
CA GLN A 196 -0.53 13.46 0.21
C GLN A 196 0.28 13.99 -1.00
N CYS A 197 1.56 13.65 -1.10
CA CYS A 197 2.39 14.04 -2.25
C CYS A 197 1.80 13.55 -3.57
N LEU A 198 1.37 12.28 -3.63
CA LEU A 198 0.72 11.71 -4.82
C LEU A 198 -0.49 12.53 -5.23
N LEU A 199 -1.41 12.79 -4.29
CA LEU A 199 -2.67 13.50 -4.56
C LEU A 199 -2.46 14.95 -5.00
N GLU A 200 -1.41 15.61 -4.51
CA GLU A 200 -1.01 16.94 -4.97
C GLU A 200 -0.49 16.90 -6.41
N ILE A 201 0.41 15.96 -6.73
CA ILE A 201 1.00 15.86 -8.07
C ILE A 201 -0.06 15.47 -9.12
N VAL A 202 -0.90 14.46 -8.86
CA VAL A 202 -1.93 13.99 -9.82
C VAL A 202 -2.98 15.05 -10.10
N ARG A 203 -3.26 15.94 -9.14
CA ARG A 203 -4.16 17.08 -9.33
C ARG A 203 -3.59 18.09 -10.33
N VAL A 204 -2.28 18.33 -10.28
CA VAL A 204 -1.57 19.21 -11.22
C VAL A 204 -1.47 18.56 -12.59
N LEU A 205 -1.07 17.28 -12.63
CA LEU A 205 -0.89 16.53 -13.88
C LEU A 205 -2.21 16.07 -14.53
N LYS A 206 -3.35 16.26 -13.86
CA LYS A 206 -4.68 15.82 -14.32
C LYS A 206 -4.74 14.32 -14.62
N ILE A 207 -4.03 13.52 -13.82
CA ILE A 207 -4.10 12.06 -13.92
C ILE A 207 -5.39 11.57 -13.25
N PRO A 208 -6.24 10.78 -13.92
CA PRO A 208 -7.46 10.24 -13.33
C PRO A 208 -7.16 9.43 -12.08
N THR A 209 -7.67 9.88 -10.94
CA THR A 209 -7.39 9.26 -9.63
C THR A 209 -8.65 9.19 -8.79
N VAL A 210 -8.88 8.04 -8.14
CA VAL A 210 -9.92 7.89 -7.11
C VAL A 210 -9.26 7.61 -5.77
N LEU A 211 -9.49 8.50 -4.82
CA LEU A 211 -9.14 8.29 -3.42
C LEU A 211 -10.29 7.56 -2.73
N LEU A 212 -10.01 6.38 -2.17
CA LEU A 212 -10.96 5.61 -1.35
C LEU A 212 -10.58 5.76 0.11
N VAL A 213 -11.53 6.18 0.95
CA VAL A 213 -11.27 6.49 2.36
C VAL A 213 -12.26 5.75 3.23
N THR A 214 -11.72 5.07 4.23
CA THR A 214 -12.53 4.47 5.29
C THR A 214 -11.75 4.53 6.60
N SER A 215 -12.47 4.41 7.71
CA SER A 215 -11.88 4.31 9.03
C SER A 215 -12.38 3.05 9.71
N GLY A 216 -11.48 2.37 10.43
CA GLY A 216 -11.93 1.40 11.42
C GLY A 216 -12.78 2.09 12.47
N GLY A 217 -13.95 1.52 12.77
CA GLY A 217 -14.75 1.89 13.93
C GLY A 217 -14.36 1.01 15.11
N GLN A 218 -14.11 1.62 16.27
CA GLN A 218 -14.10 0.88 17.54
C GLN A 218 -15.55 0.64 17.94
N HIS A 219 -16.04 -0.58 17.75
CA HIS A 219 -17.35 -0.99 18.26
C HIS A 219 -17.20 -1.48 19.70
N GLN A 220 -18.11 -1.08 20.59
CA GLN A 220 -18.21 -1.72 21.90
C GLN A 220 -18.51 -3.22 21.70
N GLY A 221 -17.56 -4.07 22.07
CA GLY A 221 -17.72 -5.53 22.05
C GLY A 221 -17.13 -6.27 20.84
N LYS A 222 -16.59 -5.61 19.82
CA LYS A 222 -15.82 -6.29 18.75
C LYS A 222 -14.32 -6.28 19.07
N SER A 223 -13.63 -7.36 18.72
CA SER A 223 -12.18 -7.40 18.79
C SER A 223 -11.57 -6.45 17.74
N SER A 224 -10.33 -5.99 17.97
CA SER A 224 -9.64 -5.14 16.98
C SER A 224 -9.44 -5.84 15.63
N SER A 225 -9.26 -7.16 15.64
CA SER A 225 -9.13 -7.98 14.42
C SER A 225 -10.43 -8.02 13.62
N ASP A 226 -11.59 -8.09 14.28
CA ASP A 226 -12.88 -8.08 13.57
C ASP A 226 -13.13 -6.73 12.90
N SER A 227 -12.78 -5.63 13.58
CA SER A 227 -12.87 -4.30 12.97
C SER A 227 -11.89 -4.11 11.82
N ASP A 228 -10.66 -4.61 11.94
CA ASP A 228 -9.65 -4.52 10.88
C ASP A 228 -10.10 -5.31 9.63
N LEU A 229 -10.68 -6.50 9.85
CA LEU A 229 -11.20 -7.33 8.77
C LEU A 229 -12.38 -6.68 8.05
N GLU A 230 -13.32 -6.09 8.80
CA GLU A 230 -14.49 -5.42 8.23
C GLU A 230 -14.09 -4.26 7.31
N VAL A 231 -13.11 -3.48 7.73
CA VAL A 231 -12.59 -2.34 6.97
C VAL A 231 -11.85 -2.80 5.71
N LEU A 232 -10.99 -3.81 5.84
CA LEU A 232 -10.29 -4.41 4.71
C LEU A 232 -11.28 -5.02 3.72
N GLN A 233 -12.31 -5.70 4.20
CA GLN A 233 -13.35 -6.27 3.36
C GLN A 233 -14.14 -5.17 2.63
N CYS A 234 -14.52 -4.10 3.32
CA CYS A 234 -15.24 -2.97 2.72
C CYS A 234 -14.48 -2.36 1.53
N VAL A 235 -13.18 -2.10 1.70
CA VAL A 235 -12.33 -1.54 0.62
C VAL A 235 -12.00 -2.59 -0.41
N GLY A 236 -11.65 -3.79 0.02
CA GLY A 236 -11.22 -4.91 -0.81
C GLY A 236 -12.31 -5.34 -1.78
N ASP A 237 -13.53 -5.57 -1.29
CA ASP A 237 -14.68 -5.92 -2.13
C ASP A 237 -14.99 -4.82 -3.15
N HIS A 238 -14.93 -3.54 -2.72
CA HIS A 238 -15.16 -2.41 -3.61
C HIS A 238 -14.11 -2.32 -4.71
N VAL A 239 -12.82 -2.42 -4.37
CA VAL A 239 -11.74 -2.40 -5.35
C VAL A 239 -11.85 -3.60 -6.29
N ALA A 240 -11.90 -4.81 -5.74
CA ALA A 240 -11.95 -6.09 -6.46
C ALA A 240 -13.03 -6.12 -7.55
N LYS A 241 -14.26 -5.68 -7.21
CA LYS A 241 -15.41 -5.59 -8.12
C LYS A 241 -15.12 -4.78 -9.39
N HIS A 242 -14.30 -3.74 -9.31
CA HIS A 242 -14.07 -2.81 -10.42
C HIS A 242 -12.83 -3.15 -11.25
N ILE A 243 -11.89 -3.93 -10.70
CA ILE A 243 -10.61 -4.24 -11.35
C ILE A 243 -10.41 -5.72 -11.68
N ASN A 244 -11.47 -6.54 -11.68
CA ASN A 244 -11.43 -7.97 -12.01
C ASN A 244 -10.46 -8.77 -11.14
N LEU A 245 -10.51 -8.50 -9.83
CA LEU A 245 -9.82 -9.27 -8.80
C LEU A 245 -10.84 -9.81 -7.80
N GLU A 246 -10.38 -10.58 -6.84
CA GLU A 246 -11.17 -11.11 -5.73
C GLU A 246 -10.55 -10.72 -4.39
N PHE A 247 -11.37 -10.37 -3.41
CA PHE A 247 -10.90 -10.17 -2.04
C PHE A 247 -10.97 -11.49 -1.27
N SER A 248 -9.85 -11.90 -0.67
CA SER A 248 -9.76 -13.10 0.18
C SER A 248 -9.79 -12.72 1.65
N LYS A 249 -10.94 -12.97 2.27
CA LYS A 249 -11.14 -12.85 3.72
C LYS A 249 -10.21 -13.80 4.48
N GLU A 250 -10.02 -15.01 3.96
CA GLU A 250 -9.19 -16.06 4.54
C GLU A 250 -7.74 -15.61 4.63
N THR A 251 -7.22 -14.95 3.59
CA THR A 251 -5.85 -14.42 3.60
C THR A 251 -5.66 -13.43 4.75
N VAL A 252 -6.60 -12.51 4.96
CA VAL A 252 -6.52 -11.53 6.07
C VAL A 252 -6.58 -12.22 7.44
N ILE A 253 -7.37 -13.30 7.57
CA ILE A 253 -7.45 -14.07 8.82
C ILE A 253 -6.15 -14.82 9.09
N GLU A 254 -5.55 -15.41 8.07
CA GLU A 254 -4.31 -16.20 8.17
C GLU A 254 -3.08 -15.33 8.44
N THR A 255 -2.92 -14.21 7.72
CA THR A 255 -1.76 -13.32 7.86
C THR A 255 -1.93 -12.31 8.98
N GLY A 256 -3.18 -11.96 9.31
CA GLY A 256 -3.49 -10.84 10.19
C GLY A 256 -3.12 -9.49 9.57
N VAL A 257 -3.26 -8.43 10.38
CA VAL A 257 -2.83 -7.07 10.04
C VAL A 257 -1.62 -6.72 10.90
N GLU A 258 -0.44 -6.74 10.27
CA GLU A 258 0.83 -6.43 10.93
C GLU A 258 0.97 -4.93 11.17
N LYS A 259 0.91 -4.52 12.45
CA LYS A 259 1.06 -3.12 12.85
C LYS A 259 2.51 -2.84 13.21
N SER A 260 3.08 -1.80 12.61
CA SER A 260 4.39 -1.31 13.02
C SER A 260 4.25 -0.21 14.07
N ALA A 261 5.28 -0.04 14.90
CA ALA A 261 5.35 1.08 15.82
C ALA A 261 5.37 2.38 15.00
N SER A 262 4.38 3.25 15.20
CA SER A 262 4.41 4.57 14.59
C SER A 262 5.55 5.37 15.21
N ILE A 263 6.61 5.64 14.46
CA ILE A 263 7.63 6.61 14.83
C ILE A 263 7.01 7.99 14.60
N GLN A 264 6.18 8.43 15.54
CA GLN A 264 5.71 9.81 15.54
C GLN A 264 6.88 10.66 16.02
N GLU A 265 7.39 11.53 15.14
CA GLU A 265 8.46 12.44 15.53
C GLU A 265 7.89 13.45 16.54
N PRO A 266 8.47 13.56 17.76
CA PRO A 266 7.89 14.34 18.86
C PRO A 266 7.60 15.80 18.51
N TRP A 267 8.40 16.39 17.61
CA TRP A 267 8.25 17.79 17.20
C TRP A 267 7.01 18.04 16.33
N ARG A 268 6.40 17.01 15.71
CA ARG A 268 5.15 17.17 14.95
C ARG A 268 3.92 17.38 15.83
N GLU A 269 4.02 17.14 17.14
CA GLU A 269 2.98 17.50 18.10
C GLU A 269 2.93 19.02 18.37
N LEU A 270 4.00 19.75 18.07
CA LEU A 270 4.11 21.20 18.33
C LEU A 270 3.37 22.06 17.29
N TYR A 271 2.90 21.45 16.21
CA TYR A 271 2.25 22.12 15.07
C TYR A 271 0.80 21.67 14.84
N LEU A 272 0.22 20.91 15.78
CA LEU A 272 -1.18 20.46 15.77
C LEU A 272 -2.03 21.25 16.75
#